data_AF-A0A8S2Y9R1-F1
#
_entry.id   AF-A0A8S2Y9R1-F1
#
_cell.length_a   1.000
_cell.length_b   1.000
_cell.length_c   1.000
_cell.angle_alpha   90.00
_cell.angle_beta   90.00
_cell.angle_gamma   90.00
#
_symmetry.space_group_name_H-M   'P 1'
#
loop_
_entity.id
_entity.type
_entity.pdbx_description
1 polymer ?
#
loop_
_entity_poly.entity_id
_entity_poly.type
_entity_poly.pdbx_seq_one_letter_code
_entity_poly.pdbx_strand_id
1 'polypeptide(L)'
;LTHQLSSSHRPNIRLHDTTIIPSAVSSTIHLTASDLPTYRGRQDEDIDQWVEQVSAIKQYSHTTDGELLKILPVVFRDNALTWFTTFGETKRSTLTTWGGWKEMLKQAFRSANYQIKSLRDLKYRTFTNNESVNDYYFDKCRL
;
A
#
# COMPACT_ATOMS: atom_id res chain seq x y z
N LEU A 1 -32.25 82.66 11.58
CA LEU A 1 -32.68 81.44 10.87
C LEU A 1 -31.57 81.11 9.87
N THR A 2 -30.70 80.18 10.22
CA THR A 2 -29.40 79.92 9.56
C THR A 2 -29.37 78.50 8.97
N HIS A 3 -28.70 78.36 7.84
CA HIS A 3 -28.55 77.18 6.99
C HIS A 3 -27.64 76.06 7.57
N GLN A 4 -28.05 74.81 7.32
CA GLN A 4 -27.32 73.60 6.83
C GLN A 4 -25.95 73.09 7.39
N LEU A 5 -25.90 71.74 7.47
CA LEU A 5 -24.81 70.74 7.35
C LEU A 5 -23.72 70.62 8.45
N SER A 6 -23.64 69.44 9.10
CA SER A 6 -22.49 68.51 8.96
C SER A 6 -22.69 67.17 9.71
N SER A 7 -22.06 66.14 9.14
CA SER A 7 -22.03 64.70 9.42
C SER A 7 -21.40 64.27 10.76
N SER A 8 -21.78 63.10 11.30
CA SER A 8 -20.77 62.06 11.59
C SER A 8 -21.36 60.67 11.90
N HIS A 9 -20.92 59.70 11.10
CA HIS A 9 -21.10 58.26 11.22
C HIS A 9 -20.38 57.66 12.44
N ARG A 10 -20.96 56.60 13.04
CA ARG A 10 -20.19 55.47 13.59
C ARG A 10 -20.90 54.15 13.27
N PRO A 11 -20.32 53.25 12.45
CA PRO A 11 -20.73 51.86 12.43
C PRO A 11 -20.08 51.09 13.58
N ASN A 12 -20.87 50.21 14.19
CA ASN A 12 -20.52 49.34 15.29
C ASN A 12 -19.67 48.17 14.75
N ILE A 13 -18.41 48.04 15.18
CA ILE A 13 -17.52 46.94 14.74
C ILE A 13 -17.92 45.67 15.49
N ARG A 14 -18.52 44.72 14.78
CA ARG A 14 -18.75 43.36 15.27
C ARG A 14 -17.45 42.57 15.15
N LEU A 15 -16.78 42.32 16.28
CA LEU A 15 -15.67 41.38 16.40
C LEU A 15 -16.20 39.98 16.04
N HIS A 16 -15.71 39.41 14.95
CA HIS A 16 -15.87 37.99 14.67
C HIS A 16 -14.68 37.27 15.28
N ASP A 17 -14.98 36.41 16.26
CA ASP A 17 -14.04 35.48 16.85
C ASP A 17 -13.74 34.42 15.77
N THR A 18 -12.60 34.55 15.08
CA THR A 18 -12.12 33.52 14.16
C THR A 18 -11.47 32.42 15.00
N THR A 19 -12.26 31.45 15.41
CA THR A 19 -11.75 30.16 15.90
C THR A 19 -10.92 29.52 14.79
N ILE A 20 -9.60 29.67 14.87
CA ILE A 20 -8.64 28.93 14.06
C ILE A 20 -8.74 27.47 14.47
N ILE A 21 -9.49 26.68 13.71
CA ILE A 21 -9.45 25.24 13.78
C ILE A 21 -8.06 24.83 13.26
N PRO A 22 -7.19 24.19 14.06
CA PRO A 22 -5.96 23.63 13.52
C PRO A 22 -6.35 22.49 12.60
N SER A 23 -6.32 22.76 11.29
CA SER A 23 -6.42 21.72 10.27
C SER A 23 -5.19 20.83 10.45
N ALA A 24 -5.40 19.66 11.04
CA ALA A 24 -4.40 18.61 11.09
C ALA A 24 -4.01 18.33 9.64
N VAL A 25 -2.81 18.76 9.25
CA VAL A 25 -2.20 18.42 7.97
C VAL A 25 -1.94 16.91 7.99
N SER A 26 -2.95 16.15 7.58
CA SER A 26 -2.79 14.75 7.22
C SER A 26 -1.79 14.74 6.07
N SER A 27 -0.53 14.51 6.41
CA SER A 27 0.56 14.47 5.45
C SER A 27 0.38 13.19 4.66
N THR A 28 -0.42 13.25 3.60
CA THR A 28 -0.61 12.12 2.69
C THR A 28 0.75 11.79 2.11
N ILE A 29 1.36 10.70 2.56
CA ILE A 29 2.61 10.19 1.99
C ILE A 29 2.25 9.67 0.59
N HIS A 30 2.68 10.39 -0.42
CA HIS A 30 2.44 9.98 -1.81
C HIS A 30 3.39 8.84 -2.15
N LEU A 31 2.86 7.61 -2.15
CA LEU A 31 3.61 6.40 -2.46
C LEU A 31 4.17 6.45 -3.90
N THR A 32 5.45 6.13 -4.05
CA THR A 32 6.14 6.04 -5.34
C THR A 32 6.66 4.63 -5.59
N ALA A 33 7.11 4.35 -6.82
CA ALA A 33 7.64 3.03 -7.17
C ALA A 33 8.92 2.66 -6.39
N SER A 34 9.72 3.64 -5.98
CA SER A 34 10.93 3.40 -5.16
C SER A 34 10.61 3.00 -3.72
N ASP A 35 9.40 3.29 -3.25
CA ASP A 35 8.97 2.93 -1.89
C ASP A 35 8.48 1.48 -1.80
N LEU A 36 8.27 0.81 -2.95
CA LEU A 36 7.80 -0.56 -3.02
C LEU A 36 8.94 -1.53 -3.37
N PRO A 37 8.94 -2.74 -2.77
CA PRO A 37 9.89 -3.77 -3.16
C PRO A 37 9.66 -4.18 -4.63
N THR A 38 10.74 -4.39 -5.38
CA THR A 38 10.65 -4.97 -6.72
C THR A 38 10.35 -6.47 -6.66
N TYR A 39 9.68 -7.00 -7.66
CA TYR A 39 9.44 -8.44 -7.81
C TYR A 39 9.84 -8.93 -9.20
N ARG A 40 10.71 -9.93 -9.27
CA ARG A 40 11.24 -10.45 -10.54
C ARG A 40 10.47 -11.69 -11.03
N GLY A 41 9.72 -12.35 -10.17
CA GLY A 41 9.00 -13.58 -10.50
C GLY A 41 9.94 -14.77 -10.66
N ARG A 42 11.00 -14.83 -9.85
CA ARG A 42 11.93 -15.96 -9.82
C ARG A 42 11.46 -17.00 -8.79
N GLN A 43 11.97 -18.22 -8.93
CA GLN A 43 11.55 -19.36 -8.10
C GLN A 43 12.06 -19.26 -6.65
N ASP A 44 13.13 -18.50 -6.43
CA ASP A 44 13.71 -18.16 -5.13
C ASP A 44 13.03 -16.97 -4.45
N GLU A 45 12.16 -16.22 -5.14
CA GLU A 45 11.37 -15.15 -4.55
C GLU A 45 10.02 -15.67 -4.04
N ASP A 46 9.66 -15.29 -2.81
CA ASP A 46 8.39 -15.65 -2.20
C ASP A 46 7.31 -14.60 -2.53
N ILE A 47 6.35 -14.97 -3.37
CA ILE A 47 5.24 -14.09 -3.76
C ILE A 47 4.36 -13.70 -2.56
N ASP A 48 4.18 -14.59 -1.59
CA ASP A 48 3.34 -14.31 -0.43
C ASP A 48 3.99 -13.25 0.46
N GLN A 49 5.29 -13.40 0.72
CA GLN A 49 6.07 -12.40 1.44
C GLN A 49 6.05 -11.04 0.72
N TRP A 50 6.27 -11.03 -0.60
CA TRP A 50 6.27 -9.79 -1.36
C TRP A 50 4.90 -9.09 -1.33
N VAL A 51 3.81 -9.84 -1.52
CA VAL A 51 2.44 -9.32 -1.43
C VAL A 51 2.15 -8.74 -0.04
N GLU A 52 2.63 -9.37 1.02
CA GLU A 52 2.45 -8.92 2.40
C GLU A 52 3.22 -7.62 2.67
N GLN A 53 4.46 -7.51 2.19
CA GLN A 53 5.25 -6.27 2.27
C GLN A 53 4.55 -5.10 1.58
N VAL A 54 4.07 -5.30 0.34
CA VAL A 54 3.31 -4.27 -0.40
C VAL A 54 2.02 -3.90 0.33
N SER A 55 1.33 -4.89 0.91
CA SER A 55 0.08 -4.66 1.67
C SER A 55 0.34 -3.82 2.92
N ALA A 56 1.41 -4.09 3.65
CA ALA A 56 1.81 -3.31 4.81
C ALA A 56 2.14 -1.87 4.40
N ILE A 57 2.97 -1.68 3.38
CA ILE A 57 3.34 -0.34 2.89
C ILE A 57 2.08 0.46 2.52
N LYS A 58 1.20 -0.12 1.70
CA LYS A 58 -0.08 0.49 1.31
C LYS A 58 -0.93 0.90 2.51
N GLN A 59 -1.02 0.04 3.53
CA GLN A 59 -1.81 0.30 4.73
C GLN A 59 -1.25 1.50 5.52
N TYR A 60 0.06 1.56 5.71
CA TYR A 60 0.71 2.64 6.46
C TYR A 60 0.79 3.96 5.69
N SER A 61 0.88 3.91 4.35
CA SER A 61 0.86 5.12 3.51
C SER A 61 -0.55 5.64 3.23
N HIS A 62 -1.59 4.95 3.71
CA HIS A 62 -3.00 5.24 3.41
C HIS A 62 -3.30 5.31 1.89
N THR A 63 -2.53 4.59 1.09
CA THR A 63 -2.66 4.59 -0.37
C THR A 63 -3.90 3.81 -0.80
N THR A 64 -4.65 4.39 -1.72
CA THR A 64 -5.82 3.74 -2.31
C THR A 64 -5.39 2.59 -3.23
N ASP A 65 -6.32 1.66 -3.50
CA ASP A 65 -6.03 0.56 -4.43
C ASP A 65 -5.64 1.12 -5.81
N GLY A 66 -6.41 2.07 -6.34
CA GLY A 66 -6.15 2.65 -7.66
C GLY A 66 -4.77 3.31 -7.80
N GLU A 67 -4.26 3.95 -6.74
CA GLU A 67 -2.90 4.51 -6.73
C GLU A 67 -1.84 3.40 -6.74
N LEU A 68 -1.98 2.39 -5.88
CA LEU A 68 -1.07 1.25 -5.85
C LEU A 68 -1.02 0.52 -7.20
N LEU A 69 -2.19 0.29 -7.82
CA LEU A 69 -2.29 -0.43 -9.09
C LEU A 69 -1.60 0.30 -10.25
N LYS A 70 -1.50 1.63 -10.20
CA LYS A 70 -0.72 2.41 -11.18
C LYS A 70 0.79 2.21 -11.03
N ILE A 71 1.25 1.87 -9.83
CA ILE A 71 2.67 1.67 -9.50
C ILE A 71 3.12 0.24 -9.81
N LEU A 72 2.22 -0.75 -9.70
CA LEU A 72 2.53 -2.18 -9.91
C LEU A 72 3.37 -2.49 -11.18
N PRO A 73 3.08 -1.96 -12.37
CA PRO A 73 3.88 -2.25 -13.56
C PRO A 73 5.36 -1.85 -13.41
N VAL A 74 5.63 -0.82 -12.60
CA VAL A 74 6.96 -0.23 -12.42
C VAL A 74 7.81 -1.02 -11.42
N VAL A 75 7.21 -1.84 -10.56
CA VAL A 75 7.93 -2.67 -9.58
C VAL A 75 8.19 -4.08 -10.07
N PHE A 76 7.47 -4.53 -11.10
CA PHE A 76 7.73 -5.81 -11.76
C PHE A 76 8.97 -5.77 -12.63
N ARG A 77 9.72 -6.86 -12.60
CA ARG A 77 10.94 -7.09 -13.39
C ARG A 77 10.88 -8.49 -14.02
N ASP A 78 11.75 -8.75 -14.99
CA ASP A 78 12.01 -10.08 -15.55
C ASP A 78 10.71 -10.87 -15.87
N ASN A 79 10.52 -12.04 -15.24
CA ASN A 79 9.37 -12.91 -15.45
C ASN A 79 8.05 -12.26 -15.01
N ALA A 80 8.07 -11.51 -13.91
CA ALA A 80 6.88 -10.84 -13.40
C ALA A 80 6.37 -9.77 -14.38
N LEU A 81 7.27 -8.99 -14.96
CA LEU A 81 6.91 -7.99 -15.97
C LEU A 81 6.40 -8.66 -17.25
N THR A 82 7.05 -9.75 -17.68
CA THR A 82 6.64 -10.53 -18.85
C THR A 82 5.24 -11.14 -18.67
N TRP A 83 4.96 -11.70 -17.49
CA TRP A 83 3.64 -12.18 -17.14
C TRP A 83 2.62 -11.03 -17.15
N PHE A 84 2.93 -9.88 -16.55
CA PHE A 84 2.01 -8.74 -16.48
C PHE A 84 1.62 -8.20 -17.88
N THR A 85 2.57 -8.15 -18.83
CA THR A 85 2.30 -7.68 -20.19
C THR A 85 1.54 -8.70 -21.03
N THR A 86 1.75 -10.00 -20.79
CA THR A 86 1.02 -11.10 -21.45
C THR A 86 -0.37 -11.36 -20.87
N PHE A 87 -0.64 -10.91 -19.65
CA PHE A 87 -1.91 -11.11 -18.92
C PHE A 87 -3.15 -10.48 -19.60
N GLY A 88 -2.95 -9.63 -20.61
CA GLY A 88 -4.01 -9.03 -21.43
C GLY A 88 -4.66 -7.82 -20.79
N GLU A 89 -4.90 -6.77 -21.57
CA GLU A 89 -5.45 -5.50 -21.07
C GLU A 89 -6.86 -5.64 -20.47
N THR A 90 -7.74 -6.42 -21.10
CA THR A 90 -9.12 -6.63 -20.65
C THR A 90 -9.23 -7.28 -19.28
N LYS A 91 -8.33 -8.21 -18.93
CA LYS A 91 -8.32 -8.81 -17.59
C LYS A 91 -7.77 -7.83 -16.56
N ARG A 92 -6.76 -7.04 -16.91
CA ARG A 92 -6.19 -6.01 -16.03
C ARG A 92 -7.22 -4.93 -15.68
N SER A 93 -8.03 -4.49 -16.65
CA SER A 93 -9.07 -3.48 -16.41
C SER A 93 -10.20 -3.96 -15.50
N THR A 94 -10.47 -5.27 -15.44
CA THR A 94 -11.45 -5.84 -14.50
C THR A 94 -10.92 -5.97 -13.06
N LEU A 95 -9.60 -5.94 -12.87
CA LEU A 95 -8.97 -6.06 -11.55
C LEU A 95 -8.70 -4.68 -10.97
N THR A 96 -9.70 -4.12 -10.30
CA THR A 96 -9.66 -2.77 -9.74
C THR A 96 -9.27 -2.72 -8.26
N THR A 97 -9.18 -3.88 -7.60
CA THR A 97 -8.86 -3.99 -6.17
C THR A 97 -7.51 -4.67 -5.95
N TRP A 98 -6.81 -4.24 -4.90
CA TRP A 98 -5.58 -4.90 -4.47
C TRP A 98 -5.86 -6.36 -4.07
N GLY A 99 -7.01 -6.63 -3.45
CA GLY A 99 -7.47 -7.99 -3.14
C GLY A 99 -7.45 -8.92 -4.37
N GLY A 100 -8.06 -8.49 -5.47
CA GLY A 100 -8.06 -9.28 -6.71
C GLY A 100 -6.66 -9.47 -7.30
N TRP A 101 -5.83 -8.43 -7.25
CA TRP A 101 -4.44 -8.52 -7.71
C TRP A 101 -3.61 -9.51 -6.88
N LYS A 102 -3.78 -9.55 -5.56
CA LYS A 102 -3.11 -10.53 -4.69
C LYS A 102 -3.40 -11.97 -5.12
N GLU A 103 -4.67 -12.28 -5.35
CA GLU A 103 -5.07 -13.63 -5.76
C GLU A 103 -4.48 -14.01 -7.11
N MET A 104 -4.54 -13.10 -8.09
CA MET A 104 -3.96 -13.35 -9.42
C MET A 104 -2.44 -13.55 -9.38
N LEU A 105 -1.73 -12.72 -8.60
CA LEU A 105 -0.29 -12.84 -8.44
C LEU A 105 0.09 -14.15 -7.77
N LYS A 106 -0.61 -14.51 -6.69
CA LYS A 106 -0.42 -15.78 -6.00
C LYS A 106 -0.72 -16.96 -6.91
N GLN A 107 -1.78 -16.90 -7.71
CA GLN A 107 -2.11 -17.94 -8.69
C GLN A 107 -1.02 -18.09 -9.76
N ALA A 108 -0.41 -16.98 -10.18
CA ALA A 108 0.61 -16.99 -11.24
C ALA A 108 1.98 -17.48 -10.74
N PHE A 109 2.39 -17.10 -9.53
CA PHE A 109 3.77 -17.29 -9.07
C PHE A 109 3.95 -18.28 -7.93
N ARG A 110 2.87 -18.73 -7.25
CA ARG A 110 3.00 -19.84 -6.30
C ARG A 110 3.36 -21.11 -7.06
N SER A 111 4.31 -21.87 -6.50
CA SER A 111 4.58 -23.22 -6.98
C SER A 111 3.34 -24.11 -6.84
N ALA A 112 3.16 -25.08 -7.75
CA ALA A 112 2.00 -25.99 -7.74
C ALA A 112 1.81 -26.74 -6.41
N ASN A 113 2.90 -26.96 -5.66
CA ASN A 113 2.89 -27.66 -4.37
C ASN A 113 2.88 -26.72 -3.16
N TYR A 114 2.62 -25.42 -3.35
CA TYR A 114 2.71 -24.40 -2.31
C TYR A 114 1.97 -24.81 -1.03
N GLN A 115 0.70 -25.22 -1.13
CA GLN A 115 -0.09 -25.59 0.04
C GLN A 115 0.49 -26.79 0.80
N ILE A 116 1.02 -27.79 0.08
CA ILE A 116 1.65 -28.97 0.69
C ILE A 116 2.94 -28.58 1.39
N LYS A 117 3.73 -27.68 0.77
CA LYS A 117 4.96 -27.14 1.36
C LYS A 117 4.65 -26.34 2.62
N SER A 118 3.70 -25.39 2.57
CA SER A 118 3.28 -24.59 3.73
C SER A 118 2.78 -25.45 4.89
N LEU A 119 1.94 -26.46 4.63
CA LEU A 119 1.48 -27.39 5.67
C LEU A 119 2.62 -28.22 6.27
N ARG A 120 3.57 -28.65 5.44
CA ARG A 120 4.77 -29.36 5.91
C ARG A 120 5.62 -28.45 6.78
N ASP A 121 5.86 -27.23 6.35
CA ASP A 121 6.67 -26.26 7.07
C ASP A 121 6.01 -25.90 8.40
N LEU A 122 4.69 -25.67 8.43
CA LEU A 122 3.93 -25.44 9.67
C LEU A 122 4.11 -26.61 10.66
N LYS A 123 3.97 -27.84 10.17
CA LYS A 123 4.03 -29.07 10.99
C LYS A 123 5.44 -29.38 11.51
N TYR A 124 6.47 -29.15 10.69
CA TYR A 124 7.82 -29.64 10.98
C TYR A 124 8.86 -28.55 11.26
N ARG A 125 8.52 -27.26 11.12
CA ARG A 125 9.42 -26.17 11.54
C ARG A 125 9.69 -26.29 13.03
N THR A 126 10.94 -26.60 13.35
CA THR A 126 11.47 -26.76 14.72
C THR A 126 12.72 -25.90 14.85
N PHE A 127 13.05 -25.50 16.08
CA PHE A 127 14.25 -24.72 16.34
C PHE A 127 15.50 -25.52 15.96
N THR A 128 16.40 -24.96 15.14
CA THR A 128 17.62 -25.63 14.69
C THR A 128 18.85 -25.10 15.42
N ASN A 129 19.89 -25.92 15.57
CA ASN A 129 21.08 -25.58 16.38
C ASN A 129 21.89 -24.39 15.83
N ASN A 130 21.64 -23.94 14.60
CA ASN A 130 22.44 -22.94 13.91
C ASN A 130 21.61 -21.73 13.46
N GLU A 131 20.44 -21.50 14.06
CA GLU A 131 19.59 -20.34 13.82
C GLU A 131 19.41 -19.50 15.09
N SER A 132 19.13 -18.22 14.91
CA SER A 132 18.79 -17.37 16.04
C SER A 132 17.34 -17.60 16.48
N VAL A 133 17.05 -17.34 17.76
CA VAL A 133 15.68 -17.39 18.29
C VAL A 133 14.75 -16.43 17.53
N ASN A 134 15.28 -15.28 17.09
CA ASN A 134 14.52 -14.31 16.32
C ASN A 134 14.12 -14.87 14.94
N ASP A 135 15.05 -15.48 14.22
CA ASP A 135 14.77 -16.06 12.89
C ASP A 135 13.72 -17.17 13.00
N TYR A 136 13.85 -18.04 13.99
CA TYR A 136 12.84 -19.07 14.28
C TYR A 136 11.47 -18.49 14.58
N TYR A 137 11.41 -17.47 15.44
CA TYR A 137 10.17 -16.83 15.83
C TYR A 137 9.49 -16.17 14.64
N PHE A 138 10.23 -15.38 13.85
CA PHE A 138 9.69 -14.72 12.66
C PHE A 138 9.23 -15.72 11.61
N ASP A 139 9.98 -16.80 11.38
CA ASP A 139 9.56 -17.88 10.49
C ASP A 139 8.25 -18.52 10.97
N LYS A 140 8.12 -18.81 12.27
CA LYS A 140 6.89 -19.38 12.83
C LYS A 140 5.70 -18.45 12.75
N CYS A 141 5.89 -17.14 12.89
CA CYS A 141 4.81 -16.16 12.71
C CYS A 141 4.36 -16.03 11.25
N ARG A 142 5.18 -16.46 10.28
CA ARG A 142 4.93 -16.35 8.84
C ARG A 142 4.27 -17.57 8.20
N LEU A 143 4.30 -18.72 8.87
CA LEU A 143 3.74 -20.00 8.41
C LEU A 143 2.24 -20.10 8.71
#